data_AF-A0A7S0ZE01-F1
#
_entry.id   AF-A0A7S0ZE01-F1
#
_cell.length_a   1.000
_cell.length_b   1.000
_cell.length_c   1.000
_cell.angle_alpha   90.00
_cell.angle_beta   90.00
_cell.angle_gamma   90.00
#
_symmetry.space_group_name_H-M   'P 1'
#
loop_
_entity.id
_entity.type
_entity.pdbx_description
1 polymer ?
#
loop_
_entity_poly.entity_id
_entity_poly.type
_entity_poly.pdbx_seq_one_letter_code
_entity_poly.pdbx_strand_id
1 'polypeptide(L)'
;EQGHGDDEIDWKNLNASLNMNTQLRKSLLRSVMSSVDIDDAYNRLEIAGVLKKDGVLQREAVRVLLQCCEIEREYNSFYAVLIQRLCMNSKSVSITVQYALWDVFKQLTNLNKRKIHHLARLTG
;
A
#
# COMPACT_ATOMS: atom_id res chain seq x y z
N GLU A 1 -9.05 32.28 23.33
CA GLU A 1 -8.23 31.68 22.26
C GLU A 1 -9.14 30.78 21.45
N GLN A 2 -9.55 31.25 20.27
CA GLN A 2 -10.54 30.58 19.42
C GLN A 2 -9.83 29.55 18.52
N GLY A 3 -10.43 28.36 18.45
CA GLY A 3 -9.84 27.13 17.92
C GLY A 3 -9.36 27.18 16.47
N HIS A 4 -8.18 26.61 16.26
CA HIS A 4 -7.71 26.12 14.98
C HIS A 4 -8.17 24.66 14.89
N GLY A 5 -9.30 24.43 14.22
CA GLY A 5 -9.76 23.09 13.89
C GLY A 5 -8.92 22.55 12.75
N ASP A 6 -7.77 21.98 13.08
CA ASP A 6 -7.04 21.12 12.15
C ASP A 6 -7.80 19.80 12.04
N ASP A 7 -8.01 19.35 10.81
CA ASP A 7 -8.61 18.07 10.46
C ASP A 7 -7.86 16.92 11.17
N GLU A 8 -8.28 16.56 12.38
CA GLU A 8 -7.72 15.43 13.09
C GLU A 8 -8.13 14.17 12.33
N ILE A 9 -7.23 13.70 11.46
CA ILE A 9 -7.40 12.46 10.71
C ILE A 9 -7.83 11.39 11.70
N ASP A 10 -9.04 10.84 11.54
CA ASP A 10 -9.53 9.78 12.40
C ASP A 10 -8.77 8.49 12.11
N TRP A 11 -7.63 8.36 12.80
CA TRP A 11 -6.73 7.22 12.67
C TRP A 11 -7.41 5.91 13.04
N LYS A 12 -8.45 5.91 13.89
CA LYS A 12 -9.13 4.65 14.27
C LYS A 12 -9.90 4.13 13.08
N ASN A 13 -10.71 4.97 12.45
CA ASN A 13 -11.51 4.60 11.30
C ASN A 13 -10.65 4.34 10.06
N LEU A 14 -9.62 5.16 9.82
CA LEU A 14 -8.70 4.97 8.70
C LEU A 14 -7.95 3.64 8.80
N ASN A 15 -7.39 3.33 9.99
CA ASN A 15 -6.68 2.06 10.19
C ASN A 15 -7.61 0.85 10.02
N ALA A 16 -8.88 0.95 10.44
CA ALA A 16 -9.85 -0.11 10.27
C ALA A 16 -10.19 -0.33 8.78
N SER A 17 -10.43 0.76 8.03
CA SER A 17 -10.74 0.67 6.60
C SER A 17 -9.61 0.01 5.80
N LEU A 18 -8.36 0.39 6.09
CA LEU A 18 -7.16 -0.10 5.42
C LEU A 18 -6.64 -1.46 5.96
N ASN A 19 -7.36 -2.10 6.89
CA ASN A 19 -6.95 -3.36 7.53
C ASN A 19 -5.54 -3.31 8.14
N MET A 20 -5.21 -2.19 8.80
CA MET A 20 -3.92 -1.94 9.44
C MET A 20 -3.89 -2.59 10.82
N ASN A 21 -3.65 -3.92 10.84
CA ASN A 21 -3.74 -4.73 12.05
C ASN A 21 -2.49 -4.67 12.95
N THR A 22 -1.34 -4.28 12.41
CA THR A 22 -0.06 -4.26 13.14
C THR A 22 0.38 -2.84 13.46
N GLN A 23 1.09 -2.65 14.57
CA GLN A 23 1.65 -1.34 14.92
C GLN A 23 2.62 -0.83 13.86
N LEU A 24 3.34 -1.74 13.21
CA LEU A 24 4.23 -1.42 12.11
C LEU A 24 3.47 -0.78 10.94
N ARG A 25 2.38 -1.41 10.50
CA ARG A 25 1.54 -0.88 9.41
C ARG A 25 0.95 0.49 9.74
N LYS A 26 0.45 0.64 10.97
CA LYS A 26 -0.10 1.93 11.46
C LYS A 26 0.96 3.03 11.48
N SER A 27 2.18 2.71 11.92
CA SER A 27 3.31 3.64 11.92
C SER A 27 3.71 4.05 10.51
N LEU A 28 3.84 3.09 9.59
CA LEU A 28 4.15 3.37 8.18
C LEU A 28 3.06 4.21 7.51
N LEU A 29 1.79 3.87 7.72
CA LEU A 29 0.66 4.63 7.22
C LEU A 29 0.71 6.08 7.72
N ARG A 30 0.96 6.28 9.01
CA ARG A 30 1.10 7.62 9.58
C ARG A 30 2.26 8.39 8.96
N SER A 31 3.41 7.76 8.77
CA SER A 31 4.57 8.39 8.13
C SER A 31 4.26 8.86 6.70
N VAL A 32 3.46 8.11 5.95
CA VAL A 32 3.06 8.46 4.59
C VAL A 32 1.96 9.53 4.59
N MET A 33 0.90 9.35 5.38
CA MET A 33 -0.25 10.27 5.40
C MET A 33 0.05 11.62 6.07
N SER A 34 1.06 11.70 6.92
CA SER A 34 1.52 12.96 7.54
C SER A 34 2.68 13.63 6.77
N SER A 35 3.02 13.10 5.59
CA SER A 35 4.04 13.71 4.75
C SER A 35 3.46 14.89 3.98
N VAL A 36 4.29 15.92 3.79
CA VAL A 36 3.88 17.14 3.06
C VAL A 36 4.00 16.94 1.56
N ASP A 37 5.03 16.21 1.13
CA ASP A 37 5.31 15.90 -0.26
C ASP A 37 5.99 14.52 -0.41
N ILE A 38 6.32 14.16 -1.65
CA ILE A 38 6.91 12.86 -1.99
C ILE A 38 8.32 12.71 -1.42
N ASP A 39 9.08 13.79 -1.35
CA ASP A 39 10.44 13.81 -0.80
C ASP A 39 10.41 13.54 0.72
N ASP A 40 9.52 14.20 1.45
CA ASP A 40 9.30 13.99 2.88
C ASP A 40 8.83 12.56 3.16
N ALA A 41 7.86 12.06 2.37
CA ALA A 41 7.39 10.67 2.50
C ALA A 41 8.53 9.67 2.29
N TYR A 42 9.34 9.88 1.26
CA TYR A 42 10.49 9.03 0.95
C TYR A 42 11.51 9.04 2.10
N ASN A 43 11.90 10.23 2.57
CA ASN A 43 12.88 10.40 3.64
C ASN A 43 12.39 9.72 4.93
N ARG A 44 11.11 9.85 5.28
CA ARG A 44 10.52 9.19 6.46
C ARG A 44 10.56 7.66 6.34
N LEU A 45 10.27 7.12 5.16
CA LEU A 45 10.34 5.66 4.93
C LEU A 45 11.80 5.17 4.93
N GLU A 46 12.73 5.96 4.43
CA GLU A 46 14.16 5.67 4.48
C GLU A 46 14.67 5.63 5.94
N ILE A 47 14.35 6.65 6.73
CA ILE A 47 14.69 6.73 8.17
C ILE A 47 14.04 5.58 8.95
N ALA A 48 12.78 5.23 8.64
CA ALA A 48 12.11 4.07 9.22
C ALA A 48 12.80 2.74 8.88
N GLY A 49 13.72 2.74 7.92
CA GLY A 49 14.52 1.58 7.56
C GLY A 49 13.85 0.70 6.52
N VAL A 50 12.91 1.23 5.73
CA VAL A 50 12.30 0.49 4.61
C VAL A 50 13.38 0.02 3.64
N LEU A 51 14.48 0.75 3.44
CA LEU A 51 15.55 0.32 2.53
C LEU A 51 16.50 -0.73 3.14
N LYS A 52 16.30 -1.17 4.39
CA LYS A 52 17.16 -2.15 5.06
C LYS A 52 16.96 -3.58 4.52
N LYS A 53 18.01 -4.41 4.65
CA LYS A 53 18.08 -5.77 4.09
C LYS A 53 17.07 -6.78 4.67
N ASP A 54 16.55 -6.54 5.88
CA ASP A 54 15.64 -7.48 6.57
C ASP A 54 14.30 -7.68 5.82
N GLY A 55 13.94 -6.76 4.92
CA GLY A 55 12.86 -6.94 3.94
C GLY A 55 11.43 -7.00 4.52
N VAL A 56 11.26 -7.22 5.83
CA VAL A 56 9.97 -7.17 6.52
C VAL A 56 9.34 -5.79 6.36
N LEU A 57 10.10 -4.74 6.65
CA LEU A 57 9.65 -3.35 6.49
C LEU A 57 9.32 -3.01 5.03
N GLN A 58 10.09 -3.53 4.06
CA GLN A 58 9.81 -3.36 2.63
C GLN A 58 8.45 -3.92 2.26
N ARG A 59 8.20 -5.18 2.63
CA ARG A 59 6.94 -5.86 2.33
C ARG A 59 5.75 -5.13 2.94
N GLU A 60 5.89 -4.71 4.19
CA GLU A 60 4.80 -4.03 4.90
C GLU A 60 4.58 -2.60 4.38
N ALA A 61 5.64 -1.86 4.03
CA ALA A 61 5.52 -0.53 3.41
C ALA A 61 4.84 -0.62 2.03
N VAL A 62 5.28 -1.54 1.18
CA VAL A 62 4.68 -1.77 -0.14
C VAL A 62 3.20 -2.15 -0.01
N ARG A 63 2.86 -3.04 0.92
CA ARG A 63 1.45 -3.40 1.19
C ARG A 63 0.62 -2.20 1.63
N VAL A 64 1.14 -1.38 2.55
CA VAL A 64 0.44 -0.18 3.02
C VAL A 64 0.15 0.76 1.85
N LEU A 65 1.16 1.05 1.01
CA LEU A 65 1.00 1.93 -0.14
C LEU A 65 -0.02 1.41 -1.16
N LEU A 66 0.00 0.10 -1.45
CA LEU A 66 -0.97 -0.53 -2.34
C LEU A 66 -2.39 -0.51 -1.76
N GLN A 67 -2.55 -0.78 -0.46
CA GLN A 67 -3.86 -0.70 0.20
C GLN A 67 -4.43 0.71 0.18
N CYS A 68 -3.58 1.74 0.37
CA CYS A 68 -4.03 3.13 0.26
C CYS A 68 -4.54 3.44 -1.16
N CYS A 69 -3.80 2.98 -2.18
CA CYS A 69 -4.21 3.13 -3.58
C CYS A 69 -5.53 2.40 -3.92
N GLU A 70 -5.81 1.26 -3.28
CA GLU A 70 -7.03 0.47 -3.52
C GLU A 70 -8.29 1.07 -2.87
N ILE A 71 -8.15 1.71 -1.71
CA ILE A 71 -9.29 2.25 -0.95
C ILE A 71 -9.67 3.67 -1.38
N GLU A 72 -8.72 4.44 -1.92
CA GLU A 72 -9.02 5.78 -2.37
C GLU A 72 -10.06 5.78 -3.51
N ARG A 73 -11.00 6.73 -3.44
CA ARG A 73 -12.09 6.84 -4.41
C ARG A 73 -11.59 7.18 -5.82
N GLU A 74 -10.49 7.91 -5.90
CA GLU A 74 -9.87 8.36 -7.13
C GLU A 74 -8.40 7.97 -7.09
N TYR A 75 -7.84 7.68 -8.27
CA TYR A 75 -6.43 7.35 -8.37
C TYR A 75 -5.56 8.53 -7.97
N ASN A 76 -4.71 8.31 -6.97
CA ASN A 76 -3.75 9.29 -6.51
C ASN A 76 -2.33 8.90 -6.96
N SER A 77 -1.77 9.72 -7.85
CA SER A 77 -0.43 9.50 -8.40
C SER A 77 0.68 9.56 -7.35
N PHE A 78 0.42 10.17 -6.18
CA PHE A 78 1.37 10.27 -5.08
C PHE A 78 1.99 8.91 -4.72
N TYR A 79 1.16 7.87 -4.52
CA TYR A 79 1.65 6.55 -4.13
C TYR A 79 2.45 5.87 -5.25
N ALA A 80 2.03 6.05 -6.51
CA ALA A 80 2.73 5.47 -7.65
C ALA A 80 4.15 6.05 -7.80
N VAL A 81 4.27 7.37 -7.68
CA VAL A 81 5.57 8.05 -7.75
C VAL A 81 6.45 7.68 -6.55
N LEU A 82 5.87 7.58 -5.34
CA LEU A 82 6.60 7.16 -4.15
C LEU A 82 7.13 5.71 -4.28
N ILE A 83 6.29 4.78 -4.75
CA ILE A 83 6.69 3.40 -5.03
C ILE A 83 7.81 3.36 -6.08
N GLN A 84 7.66 4.10 -7.18
CA GLN A 84 8.67 4.17 -8.24
C GLN A 84 10.01 4.65 -7.70
N ARG A 85 10.00 5.69 -6.86
CA ARG A 85 11.21 6.22 -6.22
C ARG A 85 11.86 5.21 -5.28
N LEU A 86 11.08 4.47 -4.49
CA LEU A 86 11.62 3.40 -3.64
C LEU A 86 12.25 2.27 -4.48
N CYS A 87 11.64 1.90 -5.62
CA CYS A 87 12.18 0.90 -6.54
C CYS A 87 13.49 1.32 -7.19
N MET A 88 13.63 2.60 -7.56
CA MET A 88 14.87 3.14 -8.14
C MET A 88 16.05 3.05 -7.17
N ASN A 89 15.81 3.23 -5.88
CA ASN A 89 16.85 3.21 -4.85
C ASN A 89 17.13 1.80 -4.30
N SER A 90 16.26 0.82 -4.54
CA SER A 90 16.47 -0.55 -4.07
C SER A 90 15.84 -1.61 -4.98
N LYS A 91 16.70 -2.46 -5.55
CA LYS A 91 16.26 -3.64 -6.34
C LYS A 91 15.39 -4.60 -5.52
N SER A 92 15.64 -4.74 -4.21
CA SER A 92 14.83 -5.63 -3.37
C SER A 92 13.41 -5.10 -3.18
N VAL A 93 13.25 -3.77 -3.13
CA VAL A 93 11.93 -3.13 -3.13
C VAL A 93 11.22 -3.37 -4.46
N SER A 94 11.92 -3.20 -5.59
CA SER A 94 11.34 -3.48 -6.91
C SER A 94 10.80 -4.91 -7.03
N ILE A 95 11.55 -5.90 -6.55
CA ILE A 95 11.10 -7.30 -6.53
C ILE A 95 9.89 -7.48 -5.61
N THR A 96 9.90 -6.83 -4.44
CA THR A 96 8.80 -6.88 -3.48
C THR A 96 7.50 -6.31 -4.07
N VAL A 97 7.59 -5.19 -4.79
CA VAL A 97 6.45 -4.57 -5.49
C VAL A 97 5.90 -5.49 -6.56
N GLN A 98 6.76 -6.14 -7.35
CA GLN A 98 6.32 -7.11 -8.36
C GLN A 98 5.52 -8.26 -7.74
N TYR A 99 6.02 -8.85 -6.65
CA TYR A 99 5.29 -9.91 -5.95
C TYR A 99 3.97 -9.43 -5.37
N ALA A 100 3.95 -8.24 -4.76
CA ALA A 100 2.72 -7.69 -4.18
C ALA A 100 1.65 -7.42 -5.25
N LEU A 101 2.03 -6.83 -6.40
CA LEU A 101 1.12 -6.64 -7.53
C LEU A 101 0.65 -7.96 -8.12
N TRP A 102 1.54 -8.95 -8.24
CA TRP A 102 1.18 -10.29 -8.69
C TRP A 102 0.11 -10.94 -7.80
N ASP A 103 0.20 -10.77 -6.49
CA ASP A 103 -0.81 -11.27 -5.55
C ASP A 103 -2.15 -10.52 -5.66
N VAL A 104 -2.14 -9.22 -5.96
CA VAL A 104 -3.35 -8.46 -6.28
C VAL A 104 -3.97 -8.98 -7.59
N PHE A 105 -3.17 -9.18 -8.64
CA PHE A 105 -3.65 -9.73 -9.91
C PHE A 105 -4.23 -11.13 -9.76
N LYS A 106 -3.62 -12.00 -8.95
CA LYS A 106 -4.20 -13.33 -8.65
C LYS A 106 -5.59 -13.23 -8.05
N GLN A 107 -5.79 -12.30 -7.12
CA GLN A 107 -7.11 -12.08 -6.50
C GLN A 107 -8.14 -11.62 -7.54
N LEU A 108 -7.74 -10.77 -8.49
CA LEU A 108 -8.58 -10.38 -9.62
C LEU A 108 -8.90 -11.57 -10.55
N THR A 109 -7.91 -12.44 -10.80
CA THR A 109 -8.10 -13.65 -11.64
C THR A 109 -8.85 -14.79 -10.95
N ASN A 110 -9.12 -14.69 -9.64
CA ASN A 110 -9.96 -15.65 -8.91
C ASN A 110 -11.46 -15.54 -9.23
N LEU A 111 -11.80 -14.93 -10.37
CA LEU A 111 -13.05 -15.23 -11.07
C LEU A 111 -13.20 -16.75 -11.21
N ASN A 112 -14.29 -17.22 -10.62
CA ASN A 112 -14.53 -18.58 -10.17
C ASN A 112 -14.10 -19.68 -11.17
N LYS A 113 -13.11 -20.51 -10.81
CA LYS A 113 -12.81 -21.78 -11.52
C LYS A 113 -14.06 -22.66 -11.68
N ARG A 114 -15.02 -22.55 -10.75
CA ARG A 114 -16.36 -23.17 -10.88
C ARG A 114 -17.16 -22.59 -12.03
N LYS A 115 -17.20 -21.27 -12.23
CA LYS A 115 -17.92 -20.66 -13.35
C LYS A 115 -17.33 -21.12 -14.68
N ILE A 116 -15.99 -21.20 -14.77
CA ILE A 116 -15.30 -21.74 -15.94
C ILE A 116 -15.64 -23.23 -16.16
N HIS A 117 -15.64 -24.05 -15.10
CA HIS A 117 -16.03 -25.46 -15.19
C HIS A 117 -17.50 -25.65 -15.60
N HIS A 118 -18.43 -24.84 -15.05
CA HIS A 118 -19.85 -24.88 -15.40
C HIS A 118 -20.09 -24.42 -16.85
N LEU A 119 -19.38 -23.39 -17.33
CA LEU A 119 -19.48 -22.92 -18.71
C LEU A 119 -18.84 -23.91 -19.70
N ALA A 120 -17.68 -24.47 -19.38
CA ALA A 120 -17.02 -25.49 -20.20
C ALA A 120 -17.87 -26.76 -20.36
N ARG A 121 -18.71 -27.08 -19.36
CA ARG A 121 -19.65 -28.20 -19.40
C ARG A 121 -20.98 -27.87 -20.09
N LEU A 122 -21.22 -26.61 -20.42
CA LEU A 122 -22.41 -26.16 -21.16
C LEU A 122 -22.15 -26.10 -22.67
N THR A 123 -20.89 -25.93 -23.08
CA THR A 123 -20.49 -25.76 -24.49
C THR A 123 -19.70 -26.94 -25.06
N GLY A 124 -19.49 -28.02 -24.30
CA GLY A 124 -18.92 -29.29 -24.75
C GLY A 124 -19.89 -30.42 -24.51
#